data_AF-A0A2I0VYZ2-F1
#
_entry.id   AF-A0A2I0VYZ2-F1
#
_cell.length_a   1.000
_cell.length_b   1.000
_cell.length_c   1.000
_cell.angle_alpha   90.00
_cell.angle_beta   90.00
_cell.angle_gamma   90.00
#
_symmetry.space_group_name_H-M   'P 1'
#
loop_
_entity.id
_entity.type
_entity.pdbx_description
1 polymer ?
#
loop_
_entity_poly.entity_id
_entity_poly.type
_entity_poly.pdbx_seq_one_letter_code
_entity_poly.pdbx_strand_id
1 'polypeptide(L)' 'MFGLEGQLDDPNQSEWKLVYVDQENDVLLVGDDPWDEFVNCVRCIRILSPSEVQQMSQEGLQFLNSYIP' A
#
# COMPACT_ATOMS: atom_id res chain seq x y z
N MET A 1 3.83 -9.54 -13.51
CA MET A 1 3.61 -10.19 -12.18
C MET A 1 2.15 -10.14 -11.77
N PHE A 2 1.46 -9.01 -11.95
CA PHE A 2 0.05 -8.84 -11.53
C PHE A 2 -0.92 -8.48 -12.67
N GLY A 3 -0.46 -8.33 -13.92
CA GLY A 3 -1.32 -7.90 -15.03
C GLY A 3 -1.81 -6.44 -14.90
N LEU A 4 -1.07 -5.62 -14.15
CA LEU A 4 -1.35 -4.21 -13.85
C LEU A 4 -0.32 -3.28 -14.51
N GLU A 5 0.17 -3.66 -15.70
CA GLU A 5 1.16 -2.88 -16.44
C GLU A 5 0.65 -1.45 -16.68
N GLY A 6 1.46 -0.44 -16.30
CA GLY A 6 1.10 0.97 -16.41
C GLY A 6 0.08 1.47 -15.38
N GLN A 7 -0.56 0.58 -14.61
CA GLN A 7 -1.56 0.98 -13.60
C GLN A 7 -0.95 1.31 -12.24
N LEU A 8 0.32 1.02 -11.98
CA LEU A 8 0.98 1.38 -10.71
C LEU A 8 2.04 2.47 -10.88
N ASP A 9 2.29 2.89 -12.12
CA ASP A 9 3.43 3.75 -12.47
C ASP A 9 3.19 5.22 -12.11
N ASP A 10 1.93 5.66 -12.07
CA ASP A 10 1.56 7.02 -11.64
C ASP A 10 0.71 6.95 -10.35
N PRO A 11 1.32 7.19 -9.17
CA PRO A 11 0.61 7.14 -7.90
C PRO A 11 -0.43 8.25 -7.73
N ASN A 12 -0.40 9.32 -8.54
CA ASN A 12 -1.39 10.41 -8.46
C ASN A 12 -2.60 10.15 -9.37
N GLN A 13 -2.37 9.56 -10.55
CA GLN A 13 -3.45 9.27 -11.52
C GLN A 13 -4.06 7.88 -11.33
N SER A 14 -3.31 6.94 -10.77
CA SER A 14 -3.82 5.61 -10.55
C SER A 14 -4.79 5.55 -9.37
N GLU A 15 -5.92 4.89 -9.61
CA GLU A 15 -6.87 4.48 -8.60
C GLU A 15 -6.36 3.29 -7.77
N TRP A 16 -5.33 2.59 -8.25
CA TRP A 16 -4.62 1.57 -7.49
C TRP A 16 -3.57 2.21 -6.59
N LYS A 17 -3.40 1.66 -5.39
CA LYS A 17 -2.39 2.14 -4.45
C LYS A 17 -1.44 1.02 -4.06
N LEU A 18 -0.14 1.27 -4.19
CA LEU A 18 0.90 0.40 -3.67
C LEU A 18 1.26 0.86 -2.26
N VAL A 19 1.01 0.02 -1.27
CA VAL A 19 1.27 0.30 0.14
C VAL A 19 2.20 -0.74 0.73
N TYR A 20 2.87 -0.39 1.83
CA TYR A 20 3.63 -1.34 2.62
C TYR A 20 3.25 -1.25 4.09
N VAL A 21 3.48 -2.35 4.81
CA VAL A 21 3.40 -2.39 6.27
C VAL A 21 4.82 -2.40 6.81
N ASP A 22 5.10 -1.55 7.78
CA ASP A 22 6.41 -1.45 8.42
C ASP A 22 6.55 -2.38 9.64
N GLN A 23 7.57 -2.15 10.47
CA GLN A 23 7.78 -2.92 11.70
C GLN A 23 6.85 -2.52 12.85
N GLU A 24 6.27 -1.32 12.80
CA GLU A 24 5.32 -0.80 13.79
C GLU A 24 3.86 -1.17 13.46
N ASN A 25 3.66 -1.93 12.37
CA ASN A 25 2.36 -2.30 11.76
C ASN A 25 1.62 -1.10 11.16
N ASP A 26 2.31 -0.02 10.85
CA ASP A 26 1.75 1.12 10.14
C ASP A 26 1.68 0.82 8.64
N VAL A 27 0.55 1.18 8.02
CA VAL A 27 0.36 1.09 6.57
C VAL A 27 0.73 2.42 5.94
N LEU A 28 1.74 2.40 5.08
CA LEU A 28 2.32 3.57 4.45
C LEU A 28 2.31 3.43 2.92
N LEU A 29 2.32 4.56 2.20
CA LEU A 29 2.37 4.56 0.74
C LEU A 29 3.80 4.28 0.28
N VAL A 30 3.97 3.42 -0.72
CA VAL A 30 5.30 3.16 -1.28
C VAL A 30 5.77 4.39 -2.06
N GLY A 31 6.94 4.93 -1.69
CA GLY A 31 7.61 6.02 -2.40
C GLY A 31 7.84 7.29 -1.59
N ASP A 32 7.33 7.37 -0.35
CA ASP A 32 7.51 8.54 0.52
C ASP A 32 8.89 8.57 1.21
N ASP A 33 9.42 7.40 1.57
CA ASP A 33 10.70 7.25 2.26
C ASP A 33 11.88 7.06 1.29
N PRO A 34 13.10 7.48 1.68
CA PRO A 34 14.32 7.09 0.99
C PRO A 34 14.40 5.57 0.80
N TRP A 35 14.93 5.12 -0.35
CA TRP A 35 14.97 3.70 -0.70
C TRP A 35 15.62 2.82 0.37
N ASP A 36 16.73 3.27 0.96
CA ASP A 36 17.43 2.52 2.00
C ASP A 36 16.60 2.40 3.28
N GLU A 37 15.80 3.41 3.64
CA GLU A 37 14.91 3.36 4.81
C GLU A 37 13.75 2.41 4.54
N PHE A 38 13.11 2.51 3.38
CA PHE A 38 12.05 1.62 2.94
C PHE A 38 12.48 0.14 3.01
N VAL A 39 13.65 -0.20 2.45
CA VAL A 39 14.15 -1.58 2.40
C VAL A 39 14.40 -2.14 3.79
N ASN A 40 14.86 -1.32 4.74
CA ASN A 40 15.12 -1.75 6.11
C ASN A 40 13.86 -1.85 6.98
N CYS A 41 12.80 -1.11 6.62
CA CYS A 41 11.59 -1.01 7.42
C CYS A 41 10.46 -1.93 6.93
N VAL A 42 10.38 -2.20 5.62
CA VAL A 42 9.26 -2.93 5.03
C VAL A 42 9.14 -4.37 5.53
N ARG A 43 7.97 -4.71 6.05
CA ARG A 43 7.60 -6.08 6.44
C ARG A 43 6.80 -6.77 5.35
N CYS A 44 5.86 -6.08 4.72
CA CYS A 44 5.11 -6.61 3.57
C CYS A 44 4.65 -5.49 2.63
N ILE A 45 4.45 -5.83 1.36
CA ILE A 45 3.95 -4.93 0.31
C ILE A 45 2.59 -5.43 -0.15
N ARG A 46 1.66 -4.52 -0.38
CA ARG A 46 0.29 -4.82 -0.83
C ARG A 46 -0.12 -3.87 -1.94
N ILE A 47 -0.89 -4.41 -2.88
CA ILE A 47 -1.56 -3.64 -3.92
C ILE A 47 -3.03 -3.53 -3.50
N LEU A 48 -3.52 -2.31 -3.31
CA LEU A 48 -4.91 -2.02 -3.05
C LEU A 48 -5.62 -1.68 -4.35
N SER A 49 -6.72 -2.37 -4.60
CA SER A 49 -7.66 -2.05 -5.66
C SER A 49 -8.44 -0.76 -5.33
N PRO A 50 -9.05 -0.11 -6.35
CA PRO A 50 -9.84 1.10 -6.13
C PRO A 50 -10.94 0.94 -5.08
N SER A 51 -11.59 -0.24 -5.03
CA SER A 51 -12.61 -0.55 -4.04
C SER A 51 -12.04 -0.69 -2.62
N GLU A 52 -10.86 -1.28 -2.46
CA GLU A 52 -10.19 -1.38 -1.15
C GLU A 52 -9.73 -0.02 -0.65
N VAL A 53 -9.26 0.86 -1.54
CA VAL A 53 -8.93 2.25 -1.20
C VAL A 53 -10.18 2.99 -0.70
N GLN A 54 -11.31 2.81 -1.38
CA GLN A 54 -12.58 3.40 -0.96
C GLN A 54 -13.05 2.85 0.40
N GLN A 55 -12.96 1.53 0.63
CA GLN A 55 -13.30 0.90 1.90
C GLN A 55 -12.40 1.38 3.04
N MET A 56 -11.10 1.49 2.80
CA MET A 56 -10.14 2.03 3.76
C MET A 56 -10.47 3.48 4.15
N SER A 57 -11.00 4.30 3.23
CA SER A 57 -11.46 5.65 3.57
C SER A 57 -12.70 5.67 4.50
N GLN A 58 -13.53 4.62 4.46
CA GLN A 58 -14.76 4.52 5.24
C GLN A 58 -14.56 3.85 6.60
N GLU A 59 -13.78 2.75 6.62
CA GLU A 59 -13.54 1.89 7.78
C GLU A 59 -12.19 2.19 8.47
N GLY A 60 -11.35 3.02 7.84
CA GLY A 60 -10.01 3.34 8.31
C GLY A 60 -9.04 2.18 8.17
N LEU A 61 -7.88 2.31 8.84
CA LEU A 61 -6.81 1.30 8.82
C LEU A 61 -7.23 -0.06 9.43
N GLN A 62 -8.35 -0.11 10.16
CA GLN A 62 -8.88 -1.36 10.72
C GLN A 62 -9.23 -2.39 9.64
N PHE A 63 -9.69 -1.93 8.47
CA PHE A 63 -9.95 -2.79 7.33
C PHE A 63 -8.71 -3.61 6.95
N LEU A 64 -7.56 -2.95 6.88
CA LEU A 64 -6.31 -3.58 6.45
C LEU A 64 -5.74 -4.54 7.48
N ASN A 65 -5.98 -4.30 8.78
CA ASN A 65 -5.53 -5.16 9.88
C ASN A 65 -6.11 -6.57 9.81
N SER A 66 -7.30 -6.76 9.23
CA SER A 66 -7.89 -8.10 9.03
C SER A 66 -7.13 -8.98 8.04
N TYR A 67 -6.23 -8.37 7.26
CA TYR A 67 -5.42 -9.03 6.25
C TYR A 67 -3.92 -9.03 6.57
N ILE A 68 -3.52 -8.48 7.73
CA ILE A 68 -2.15 -8.60 8.24
C ILE A 68 -2.07 -9.97 8.96
N PRO A 69 -1.17 -10.87 8.53
CA PRO A 69 -1.02 -12.19 9.13
C PRO A 69 -0.40 -12.17 10.53
#